data_AF-A0A822H4Z4-F1
#
_entry.id   AF-A0A822H4Z4-F1
#
_cell.length_a   1.000
_cell.length_b   1.000
_cell.length_c   1.000
_cell.angle_alpha   90.00
_cell.angle_beta   90.00
_cell.angle_gamma   90.00
#
_symmetry.space_group_name_H-M   'P 1'
#
loop_
_entity.id
_entity.type
_entity.pdbx_description
1 polymer ?
#
loop_
_entity_poly.entity_id
_entity_poly.type
_entity_poly.pdbx_seq_one_letter_code
_entity_poly.pdbx_strand_id
1 'polypeptide(L)'
;NFNDRHRQVRDEAEQSYLTNAQSQLIKYKNNSAKQHRTYDIGDIVGLKVSDVDRTNTSSTILPCKIVDKYSKNAEFMHIIATQNGIIKEHFDSTAFLDLTNANFASLRSINTDELPTITFIQASQIYTGFKSTET
;
A
#
# COMPACT_ATOMS: atom_id res chain seq x y z
N ASN A 1 -5.08 19.29 54.64
CA ASN A 1 -4.78 18.26 53.61
C ASN A 1 -5.22 18.69 52.22
N PHE A 2 -4.63 19.76 51.68
CA PHE A 2 -4.83 20.19 50.28
C PHE A 2 -3.72 19.67 49.34
N ASN A 3 -2.55 19.34 49.89
CA ASN A 3 -1.40 18.82 49.14
C ASN A 3 -1.57 17.38 48.62
N ASP A 4 -2.34 16.54 49.32
CA ASP A 4 -2.57 15.14 48.91
C ASP A 4 -3.42 15.03 47.65
N ARG A 5 -4.43 15.90 47.49
CA ARG A 5 -5.32 15.87 46.31
C ARG A 5 -4.60 16.32 45.05
N HIS A 6 -3.74 17.33 45.14
CA HIS A 6 -2.92 17.77 44.00
C HIS A 6 -1.89 16.73 43.57
N ARG A 7 -1.38 15.94 44.52
CA ARG A 7 -0.51 14.80 44.24
C ARG A 7 -1.26 13.68 43.53
N GLN A 8 -2.44 13.29 44.04
CA GLN A 8 -3.29 12.29 43.39
C GLN A 8 -3.70 12.67 41.97
N VAL A 9 -4.07 13.94 41.73
CA VAL A 9 -4.43 14.41 40.38
C VAL A 9 -3.24 14.38 39.42
N ARG A 10 -2.02 14.66 39.90
CA ARG A 10 -0.80 14.54 39.10
C ARG A 10 -0.48 13.09 38.76
N ASP A 11 -0.54 12.20 39.75
CA ASP A 11 -0.26 10.78 39.56
C ASP A 11 -1.29 10.14 38.59
N GLU A 12 -2.56 10.53 38.69
CA GLU A 12 -3.64 10.06 37.80
C GLU A 12 -3.49 10.61 36.37
N ALA A 13 -3.07 11.87 36.21
CA ALA A 13 -2.78 12.45 34.91
C ALA A 13 -1.55 11.80 34.25
N GLU A 14 -0.51 11.49 35.02
CA GLU A 14 0.70 10.81 34.54
C GLU A 14 0.41 9.36 34.13
N GLN A 15 -0.37 8.63 34.92
CA GLN A 15 -0.85 7.29 34.56
C GLN A 15 -1.74 7.30 33.32
N SER A 16 -2.65 8.27 33.22
CA SER A 16 -3.50 8.43 32.03
C SER A 16 -2.68 8.77 30.79
N TYR A 17 -1.65 9.62 30.92
CA TYR A 17 -0.73 9.95 29.83
C TYR A 17 0.09 8.73 29.39
N LEU A 18 0.65 7.97 30.33
CA LEU A 18 1.41 6.75 30.04
C LEU A 18 0.55 5.67 29.39
N THR A 19 -0.68 5.49 29.88
CA THR A 19 -1.64 4.52 29.31
C THR A 19 -2.06 4.93 27.90
N ASN A 20 -2.27 6.23 27.65
CA ASN A 20 -2.58 6.75 26.33
C ASN A 20 -1.40 6.64 25.37
N ALA A 21 -0.17 6.94 25.82
CA ALA A 21 1.05 6.78 25.03
C ALA A 21 1.29 5.31 24.67
N GLN A 22 1.12 4.38 25.62
CA GLN A 22 1.18 2.94 25.36
C GLN A 22 0.06 2.48 24.42
N SER A 23 -1.17 2.97 24.59
CA SER A 23 -2.28 2.64 23.70
C SER A 23 -2.04 3.13 22.27
N GLN A 24 -1.40 4.28 22.10
CA GLN A 24 -0.98 4.77 20.78
C GLN A 24 0.14 3.89 20.20
N LEU A 25 1.16 3.52 20.99
CA LEU A 25 2.22 2.60 20.56
C LEU A 25 1.67 1.22 20.19
N ILE A 26 0.68 0.70 20.93
CA ILE A 26 0.00 -0.56 20.64
C ILE A 26 -0.85 -0.43 19.38
N LYS A 27 -1.53 0.70 19.15
CA LYS A 27 -2.25 0.95 17.89
C LYS A 27 -1.30 1.05 16.70
N TYR A 28 -0.15 1.69 16.85
CA TYR A 28 0.91 1.72 15.83
C TYR A 28 1.50 0.34 15.59
N LYS A 29 1.77 -0.45 16.64
CA LYS A 29 2.26 -1.84 16.56
C LYS A 29 1.21 -2.80 15.97
N ASN A 30 -0.06 -2.64 16.31
CA ASN A 30 -1.15 -3.46 15.77
C ASN A 30 -1.51 -3.05 14.33
N ASN A 31 -1.34 -1.78 13.96
CA ASN A 31 -1.45 -1.34 12.56
C ASN A 31 -0.24 -1.74 11.72
N SER A 32 0.96 -1.84 12.29
CA SER A 32 2.14 -2.44 11.62
C SER A 32 2.11 -3.97 11.65
N ALA A 33 1.30 -4.56 12.53
CA ALA A 33 0.85 -5.95 12.49
C ALA A 33 -0.45 -6.14 11.67
N LYS A 34 -0.86 -5.16 10.84
CA LYS A 34 -1.58 -5.49 9.60
C LYS A 34 -0.61 -6.31 8.78
N GLN A 35 -0.70 -7.63 9.00
CA GLN A 35 -0.03 -8.74 8.35
C GLN A 35 0.80 -8.26 7.15
N HIS A 36 2.13 -8.37 7.25
CA HIS A 36 2.98 -8.44 6.07
C HIS A 36 2.48 -9.65 5.27
N ARG A 37 1.47 -9.42 4.45
CA ARG A 37 0.89 -10.46 3.63
C ARG A 37 1.97 -10.80 2.62
N THR A 38 2.41 -12.04 2.67
CA THR A 38 3.33 -12.57 1.68
C THR A 38 2.53 -12.72 0.40
N TYR A 39 3.01 -12.11 -0.67
CA TYR A 39 2.42 -12.25 -1.98
C TYR A 39 3.28 -13.18 -2.83
N ASP A 40 2.61 -13.99 -3.64
CA ASP A 40 3.25 -14.96 -4.51
C ASP A 40 3.12 -14.57 -5.99
N ILE A 41 3.97 -15.18 -6.81
CA ILE A 41 3.92 -14.98 -8.26
C ILE A 41 2.55 -15.47 -8.75
N GLY A 42 1.86 -14.63 -9.51
CA GLY A 42 0.51 -14.86 -10.01
C GLY A 42 -0.59 -14.20 -9.17
N ASP A 43 -0.29 -13.71 -7.96
CA ASP A 43 -1.27 -12.99 -7.15
C ASP A 43 -1.67 -11.68 -7.81
N ILE A 44 -2.95 -11.32 -7.59
CA ILE A 44 -3.51 -10.06 -8.05
C ILE A 44 -3.47 -9.05 -6.89
N VAL A 45 -2.86 -7.90 -7.16
CA VAL A 45 -2.67 -6.81 -6.21
C VAL A 45 -3.09 -5.49 -6.83
N GLY A 46 -3.38 -4.48 -6.01
CA GLY A 46 -3.71 -3.14 -6.46
C GLY A 46 -2.63 -2.14 -6.06
N LEU A 47 -2.25 -1.26 -7.00
CA LEU A 47 -1.48 -0.06 -6.68
C LEU A 47 -2.39 1.15 -6.62
N LYS A 48 -2.18 2.04 -5.64
CA LYS A 48 -2.90 3.30 -5.58
C LYS A 48 -2.35 4.26 -6.61
N VAL A 49 -3.20 4.72 -7.52
CA VAL A 49 -2.91 5.84 -8.40
C VAL A 49 -3.20 7.11 -7.61
N SER A 50 -2.16 7.90 -7.34
CA SER A 50 -2.35 9.22 -6.75
C SER A 50 -2.81 10.17 -7.85
N ASP A 51 -4.10 10.51 -7.86
CA ASP A 51 -4.57 11.66 -8.63
C ASP A 51 -3.99 12.92 -8.00
N VAL A 52 -3.34 13.76 -8.83
CA VAL A 52 -2.73 15.04 -8.41
C VAL A 52 -3.81 16.06 -8.02
N ASP A 53 -5.09 15.73 -8.17
CA ASP A 53 -6.19 16.62 -7.87
C ASP A 53 -6.66 16.47 -6.42
N ARG A 54 -6.34 17.48 -5.60
CA ARG A 54 -6.59 17.55 -4.15
C ARG A 54 -8.08 17.52 -3.75
N THR A 55 -8.98 17.44 -4.72
CA THR A 55 -10.43 17.51 -4.55
C THR A 55 -11.15 16.18 -4.80
N ASN A 56 -10.47 15.18 -5.37
CA ASN A 56 -11.11 13.92 -5.73
C ASN A 56 -11.01 12.90 -4.59
N THR A 57 -12.14 12.57 -3.97
CA THR A 57 -12.26 11.69 -2.81
C THR A 57 -12.18 10.20 -3.14
N SER A 58 -12.04 9.83 -4.42
CA SER A 58 -11.93 8.43 -4.85
C SER A 58 -10.51 8.12 -5.31
N SER A 59 -9.73 7.41 -4.49
CA SER A 59 -8.41 6.92 -4.91
C SER A 59 -8.56 5.84 -5.96
N THR A 60 -8.11 6.11 -7.19
CA THR A 60 -8.13 5.11 -8.25
C THR A 60 -7.13 3.98 -7.93
N ILE A 61 -7.55 2.72 -8.08
CA ILE A 61 -6.71 1.54 -7.84
C ILE A 61 -6.39 0.88 -9.18
N LEU A 62 -5.10 0.77 -9.49
CA LEU A 62 -4.56 0.06 -10.65
C LEU A 62 -4.36 -1.42 -10.32
N PRO A 63 -5.17 -2.34 -10.88
CA PRO A 63 -5.01 -3.76 -10.65
C PRO A 63 -3.81 -4.30 -11.46
N CYS A 64 -2.99 -5.10 -10.79
CA CYS A 64 -1.73 -5.65 -11.30
C CYS A 64 -1.62 -7.14 -10.92
N LYS A 65 -0.82 -7.88 -11.67
CA LYS A 65 -0.41 -9.26 -11.35
C LYS A 65 1.07 -9.27 -10.96
N ILE A 66 1.43 -10.00 -9.91
CA ILE A 66 2.83 -10.23 -9.57
C ILE A 66 3.41 -11.24 -10.56
N VAL A 67 4.51 -10.86 -11.21
CA VAL A 67 5.16 -11.68 -12.24
C VAL A 67 6.51 -12.22 -11.80
N ASP A 68 7.16 -11.54 -10.86
CA ASP A 68 8.41 -12.02 -10.26
C ASP A 68 8.59 -11.44 -8.85
N LYS A 69 9.45 -12.08 -8.05
CA LYS A 69 9.83 -11.62 -6.71
C LYS A 69 11.29 -11.95 -6.42
N TYR A 70 11.99 -11.02 -5.78
CA TYR A 70 13.37 -11.22 -5.33
C TYR A 70 13.59 -10.58 -3.96
N SER A 71 14.62 -11.06 -3.24
CA SER A 71 15.00 -10.49 -1.96
C SER A 71 16.09 -9.43 -2.13
N LYS A 72 15.93 -8.29 -1.47
CA LYS A 72 16.92 -7.22 -1.38
C LYS A 72 16.96 -6.72 0.06
N ASN A 73 18.14 -6.74 0.70
CA ASN A 73 18.32 -6.28 2.09
C ASN A 73 17.34 -6.92 3.10
N ALA A 74 17.06 -8.22 2.96
CA ALA A 74 16.06 -8.96 3.76
C ALA A 74 14.59 -8.54 3.57
N GLU A 75 14.29 -7.71 2.58
CA GLU A 75 12.92 -7.37 2.15
C GLU A 75 12.61 -8.03 0.80
N PHE A 76 11.33 -8.37 0.58
CA PHE A 76 10.86 -8.90 -0.71
C PHE A 76 10.40 -7.76 -1.60
N MET A 77 11.03 -7.66 -2.77
CA MET A 77 10.65 -6.76 -3.84
C MET A 77 9.93 -7.55 -4.93
N HIS A 78 8.90 -6.97 -5.50
CA HIS A 78 8.03 -7.62 -6.47
C HIS A 78 8.05 -6.84 -7.78
N ILE A 79 8.13 -7.58 -8.88
CA ILE A 79 7.89 -7.07 -10.23
C ILE A 79 6.45 -7.38 -10.56
N ILE A 80 5.75 -6.39 -11.09
CA ILE A 80 4.32 -6.51 -11.38
C ILE A 80 4.02 -6.12 -12.81
N ALA A 81 2.95 -6.69 -13.35
CA ALA A 81 2.45 -6.40 -14.68
C ALA A 81 0.99 -5.95 -14.64
N THR A 82 0.67 -5.05 -15.54
CA THR A 82 -0.70 -4.69 -15.89
C THR A 82 -1.10 -5.42 -17.17
N GLN A 83 -2.32 -5.22 -17.64
CA GLN A 83 -2.72 -5.68 -18.98
C GLN A 83 -1.92 -5.03 -20.11
N ASN A 84 -1.28 -3.88 -19.87
CA ASN A 84 -0.63 -3.07 -20.90
C ASN A 84 0.90 -3.17 -20.88
N GLY A 85 1.50 -3.75 -19.83
CA GLY A 85 2.94 -3.78 -19.69
C GLY A 85 3.44 -4.22 -18.32
N ILE A 86 4.70 -4.61 -18.26
CA ILE A 86 5.44 -4.87 -17.03
C ILE A 86 5.92 -3.54 -16.46
N ILE A 87 5.64 -3.29 -15.19
CA ILE A 87 6.06 -2.05 -14.52
C ILE A 87 7.56 -2.14 -14.21
N LYS A 88 8.31 -1.12 -14.63
CA LYS A 88 9.77 -1.03 -14.45
C LYS A 88 10.16 -0.93 -12.98
N GLU A 89 9.34 -0.25 -12.19
CA GLU A 89 9.53 -0.04 -10.76
C GLU A 89 9.29 -1.32 -9.96
N HIS A 90 9.95 -1.42 -8.82
CA HIS A 90 9.87 -2.55 -7.91
C HIS A 90 9.16 -2.13 -6.63
N PHE A 91 8.29 -3.00 -6.12
CA PHE A 91 7.42 -2.67 -5.00
C PHE A 91 7.59 -3.67 -3.86
N ASP A 92 7.65 -3.16 -2.64
CA ASP A 92 7.53 -4.00 -1.45
C ASP A 92 6.05 -4.38 -1.19
N SER A 93 5.82 -5.30 -0.26
CA SER A 93 4.48 -5.74 0.10
C SER A 93 3.59 -4.64 0.68
N THR A 94 4.16 -3.55 1.21
CA THR A 94 3.43 -2.45 1.84
C THR A 94 2.79 -1.51 0.81
N ALA A 95 3.32 -1.50 -0.41
CA ALA A 95 2.76 -0.74 -1.53
C ALA A 95 1.44 -1.32 -2.07
N PHE A 96 1.14 -2.58 -1.75
CA PHE A 96 0.01 -3.31 -2.33
C PHE A 96 -1.28 -3.22 -1.53
N LEU A 97 -2.37 -3.01 -2.25
CA LEU A 97 -3.72 -3.35 -1.81
C LEU A 97 -4.01 -4.79 -2.20
N ASP A 98 -4.55 -5.56 -1.26
CA ASP A 98 -4.87 -6.95 -1.54
C ASP A 98 -6.09 -7.08 -2.44
N LEU A 99 -5.89 -7.71 -3.60
CA LEU A 99 -6.94 -8.03 -4.56
C LEU A 99 -6.91 -9.53 -4.91
N THR A 100 -6.33 -10.40 -4.08
CA THR A 100 -6.12 -11.82 -4.44
C THR A 100 -7.44 -12.57 -4.65
N ASN A 101 -8.47 -12.15 -3.92
CA ASN A 101 -9.82 -12.68 -3.99
C ASN A 101 -10.69 -12.00 -5.06
N ALA A 102 -10.18 -10.95 -5.70
CA ALA A 102 -10.91 -10.26 -6.75
C ALA A 102 -10.80 -11.05 -8.08
N ASN A 103 -11.89 -11.05 -8.83
CA ASN A 103 -11.98 -11.78 -10.09
C ASN A 103 -11.55 -10.89 -11.27
N PHE A 104 -10.24 -10.81 -11.50
CA PHE A 104 -9.65 -10.16 -12.68
C PHE A 104 -9.17 -11.21 -13.68
N ALA A 105 -10.10 -11.85 -14.39
CA ALA A 105 -9.80 -12.96 -15.32
C ALA A 105 -8.73 -12.59 -16.37
N SER A 106 -8.86 -11.39 -16.94
CA SER A 106 -7.93 -10.84 -17.93
C SER A 106 -6.52 -10.62 -17.39
N LEU A 107 -6.35 -10.26 -16.11
CA LEU A 107 -5.02 -10.14 -15.48
C LEU A 107 -4.42 -11.51 -15.17
N ARG A 108 -5.24 -12.49 -14.78
CA ARG A 108 -4.76 -13.86 -14.51
C ARG A 108 -4.19 -14.51 -15.77
N SER A 109 -4.82 -14.28 -16.92
CA SER A 109 -4.45 -14.86 -18.22
C SER A 109 -3.43 -14.07 -19.04
N ILE A 110 -2.81 -12.99 -18.50
CA ILE A 110 -1.83 -12.23 -19.30
C ILE A 110 -0.62 -13.12 -19.64
N ASN A 111 -0.19 -13.04 -20.89
CA ASN A 111 1.11 -13.53 -21.31
C ASN A 111 2.13 -12.41 -21.07
N THR A 112 3.10 -12.65 -20.21
CA THR A 112 4.11 -11.64 -19.82
C THR A 112 5.23 -11.49 -20.82
N ASP A 113 5.43 -12.48 -21.69
CA ASP A 113 6.61 -12.54 -22.59
C ASP A 113 6.55 -11.50 -23.72
N GLU A 114 5.33 -11.05 -24.05
CA GLU A 114 5.08 -10.09 -25.14
C GLU A 114 4.83 -8.66 -24.62
N LEU A 115 4.82 -8.47 -23.30
CA LEU A 115 4.47 -7.19 -22.70
C LEU A 115 5.67 -6.22 -22.70
N PRO A 116 5.48 -4.97 -23.14
CA PRO A 116 6.51 -3.96 -23.04
C PRO A 116 6.77 -3.59 -21.58
N THR A 117 7.99 -3.14 -21.29
CA THR A 117 8.28 -2.48 -20.01
C THR A 117 7.78 -1.03 -20.05
N ILE A 118 6.97 -0.64 -19.07
CA ILE A 118 6.39 0.69 -18.92
C ILE A 118 6.66 1.24 -17.51
N THR A 119 6.60 2.56 -17.33
CA THR A 119 6.68 3.16 -15.99
C THR A 119 5.33 3.10 -15.28
N PHE A 120 5.34 3.18 -13.95
CA PHE A 120 4.13 3.24 -13.15
C PHE A 120 3.21 4.41 -13.54
N ILE A 121 3.80 5.56 -13.90
CA ILE A 121 3.06 6.75 -14.34
C ILE A 121 2.34 6.46 -15.67
N GLN A 122 3.03 5.86 -16.64
CA GLN A 122 2.44 5.49 -17.93
C GLN A 122 1.31 4.48 -17.73
N ALA A 123 1.54 3.45 -16.91
CA ALA A 123 0.52 2.45 -16.58
C ALA A 123 -0.73 3.09 -15.95
N SER A 124 -0.52 4.05 -15.04
CA SER A 124 -1.58 4.80 -14.38
C SER A 124 -2.38 5.67 -15.36
N GLN A 125 -1.69 6.41 -16.24
CA GLN A 125 -2.34 7.26 -17.26
C GLN A 125 -3.18 6.44 -18.24
N ILE A 126 -2.66 5.30 -18.70
CA ILE A 126 -3.40 4.39 -19.60
C ILE A 126 -4.66 3.88 -18.89
N TYR A 127 -4.55 3.51 -17.61
CA TYR A 127 -5.65 2.96 -16.84
C TYR A 127 -6.73 3.98 -16.48
N THR A 128 -6.36 5.20 -16.11
CA THR A 128 -7.31 6.29 -15.80
C THR A 128 -7.90 6.93 -17.06
N GLY A 129 -7.35 6.64 -18.24
CA GLY A 129 -7.68 7.34 -19.47
C GLY A 129 -7.24 8.82 -19.45
N PHE A 130 -6.39 9.22 -18.50
CA PHE A 130 -5.91 10.58 -18.37
C PHE A 130 -4.89 10.86 -19.47
N LYS A 131 -5.33 11.54 -20.52
CA LYS A 131 -4.43 12.17 -21.48
C LYS A 131 -3.86 13.42 -20.82
N SER A 132 -2.57 13.39 -20.48
CA SER A 132 -1.87 14.62 -20.08
C SER A 132 -1.99 15.60 -21.23
N THR A 133 -2.80 16.65 -21.08
CA THR A 133 -2.80 17.77 -22.01
C THR A 133 -1.48 18.49 -21.81
N GLU A 134 -0.49 18.14 -22.62
CA GLU A 134 0.71 18.96 -22.77
C GLU A 134 0.27 20.34 -23.30
N THR A 135 0.56 21.38 -22.52
CA THR A 135 0.57 22.79 -22.94
C THR A 135 1.99 23.31 -22.88
#